data_AF-A0A8J6WGF7-F1
#
_entry.id   AF-A0A8J6WGF7-F1
#
_cell.length_a   1.000
_cell.length_b   1.000
_cell.length_c   1.000
_cell.angle_alpha   90.00
_cell.angle_beta   90.00
_cell.angle_gamma   90.00
#
_symmetry.space_group_name_H-M   'P 1'
#
loop_
_entity.id
_entity.type
_entity.pdbx_description
1 polymer ?
#
loop_
_entity_poly.entity_id
_entity_poly.type
_entity_poly.pdbx_seq_one_letter_code
_entity_poly.pdbx_strand_id
1 'polypeptide(L)'
;MAISFVSNVQALTYTKVADYLQSAALFKDSLRAYPDQPQFDILYGSTLVEIEVLPWEVHPWEKADLATVRATSCVTVGSNIDHELMHFLLTENRRMRFGAFQLDEANQVLFSESVLGGENMDLMELQTCILSVVTIADTYDDVIAQRFGGRRAIDRLADAIAS
;
A
#
# COMPACT_ATOMS: atom_id res chain seq x y z
N MET A 1 -16.71 14.77 -4.42
CA MET A 1 -17.35 14.19 -5.62
C MET A 1 -17.69 12.74 -5.32
N ALA A 2 -18.55 12.09 -6.10
CA ALA A 2 -18.76 10.64 -5.97
C ALA A 2 -17.62 9.89 -6.68
N ILE A 3 -17.28 8.70 -6.20
CA ILE A 3 -16.24 7.85 -6.82
C ILE A 3 -16.61 7.55 -8.28
N SER A 4 -15.68 7.79 -9.20
CA SER A 4 -15.80 7.39 -10.60
C SER A 4 -14.95 6.16 -10.84
N PHE A 5 -15.58 5.07 -11.31
CA PHE A 5 -14.88 3.84 -11.69
C PHE A 5 -14.66 3.78 -13.20
N VAL A 6 -13.52 3.25 -13.62
CA VAL A 6 -13.14 3.06 -15.03
C VAL A 6 -13.88 1.86 -15.63
N SER A 7 -14.15 0.82 -14.84
CA SER A 7 -14.86 -0.38 -15.28
C SER A 7 -15.75 -0.96 -14.18
N ASN A 8 -16.67 -1.84 -14.58
CA ASN A 8 -17.50 -2.61 -13.64
C ASN A 8 -16.67 -3.53 -12.75
N VAL A 9 -15.54 -4.04 -13.27
CA VAL A 9 -14.62 -4.91 -12.51
C VAL A 9 -13.91 -4.12 -11.42
N GLN A 10 -13.51 -2.86 -11.69
CA GLN A 10 -12.97 -1.98 -10.66
C GLN A 10 -14.01 -1.66 -9.57
N ALA A 11 -15.25 -1.35 -9.96
CA ALA A 11 -16.33 -1.09 -9.02
C ALA A 11 -16.64 -2.30 -8.13
N LEU A 12 -16.74 -3.49 -8.72
CA LEU A 12 -16.92 -4.75 -8.00
C LEU A 12 -15.78 -5.01 -7.01
N THR A 13 -14.54 -4.80 -7.46
CA THR A 13 -13.35 -4.97 -6.61
C THR A 13 -13.41 -4.03 -5.41
N TYR A 14 -13.72 -2.75 -5.65
CA TYR A 14 -13.87 -1.76 -4.59
C TYR A 14 -14.91 -2.16 -3.55
N THR A 15 -16.09 -2.62 -3.98
CA THR A 15 -17.13 -3.10 -3.06
C THR A 15 -16.63 -4.28 -2.22
N LYS A 16 -15.98 -5.27 -2.83
CA LYS A 16 -15.44 -6.44 -2.09
C LYS A 16 -14.38 -6.02 -1.07
N VAL A 17 -13.49 -5.09 -1.43
CA VAL A 17 -12.48 -4.54 -0.51
C VAL A 17 -13.16 -3.77 0.63
N ALA A 18 -14.13 -2.91 0.32
CA ALA A 18 -14.88 -2.15 1.31
C ALA A 18 -15.58 -3.06 2.33
N ASP A 19 -16.32 -4.05 1.85
CA ASP A 19 -17.06 -5.01 2.68
C ASP A 19 -16.11 -5.76 3.62
N TYR A 20 -14.96 -6.19 3.10
CA TYR A 20 -13.93 -6.86 3.89
C TYR A 20 -13.35 -5.94 4.96
N LEU A 21 -12.88 -4.74 4.60
CA LEU A 21 -12.25 -3.81 5.54
C LEU A 21 -13.21 -3.31 6.63
N GLN A 22 -14.50 -3.13 6.30
CA GLN A 22 -15.53 -2.70 7.25
C GLN A 22 -15.96 -3.80 8.23
N SER A 23 -15.88 -5.07 7.82
CA SER A 23 -16.27 -6.21 8.66
C SER A 23 -15.11 -6.82 9.44
N ALA A 24 -13.88 -6.70 8.95
CA ALA A 24 -12.69 -7.25 9.58
C ALA A 24 -12.39 -6.53 10.90
N ALA A 25 -12.37 -7.29 12.00
CA ALA A 25 -12.06 -6.78 13.34
C ALA A 25 -10.68 -6.12 13.44
N LEU A 26 -9.75 -6.51 12.57
CA LEU A 26 -8.39 -5.95 12.52
C LEU A 26 -8.34 -4.52 11.96
N PHE A 27 -9.29 -4.12 11.11
CA PHE A 27 -9.17 -2.90 10.30
C PHE A 27 -10.28 -1.89 10.56
N LYS A 28 -11.49 -2.35 10.87
CA LYS A 28 -12.72 -1.53 10.93
C LYS A 28 -12.60 -0.24 11.76
N ASP A 29 -11.86 -0.28 12.87
CA ASP A 29 -11.79 0.86 13.81
C ASP A 29 -10.79 1.93 13.35
N SER A 30 -9.91 1.59 12.40
CA SER A 30 -8.89 2.48 11.83
C SER A 30 -9.16 2.87 10.38
N LEU A 31 -10.25 2.36 9.80
CA LEU A 31 -10.55 2.49 8.39
C LEU A 31 -10.99 3.91 8.04
N ARG A 32 -10.35 4.49 7.03
CA ARG A 32 -10.75 5.72 6.37
C ARG A 32 -11.02 5.43 4.90
N ALA A 33 -12.24 5.65 4.43
CA ALA A 33 -12.57 5.59 3.01
C ALA A 33 -12.53 6.98 2.37
N TYR A 34 -12.09 7.08 1.12
CA TYR A 34 -12.11 8.34 0.37
C TYR A 34 -13.41 8.45 -0.44
N PRO A 35 -14.12 9.59 -0.38
CA PRO A 35 -15.43 9.75 -1.02
C PRO A 35 -15.35 9.92 -2.55
N ASP A 36 -14.19 10.31 -3.07
CA ASP A 36 -13.96 10.77 -4.43
C ASP A 36 -13.00 9.91 -5.24
N GLN A 37 -12.35 8.93 -4.62
CA GLN A 37 -11.42 8.00 -5.27
C GLN A 37 -11.54 6.59 -4.68
N PRO A 38 -11.22 5.53 -5.46
CA PRO A 38 -11.35 4.15 -5.03
C PRO A 38 -10.18 3.74 -4.10
N GLN A 39 -10.08 4.39 -2.95
CA GLN A 39 -9.00 4.25 -1.98
C GLN A 39 -9.53 4.17 -0.55
N PHE A 40 -8.76 3.45 0.27
CA PHE A 40 -8.89 3.40 1.72
C PHE A 40 -7.53 3.63 2.37
N ASP A 41 -7.53 4.15 3.59
CA ASP A 41 -6.38 4.06 4.48
C ASP A 41 -6.77 3.26 5.72
N ILE A 42 -5.82 2.51 6.25
CA ILE A 42 -5.92 1.85 7.56
C ILE A 42 -4.68 2.16 8.38
N LEU A 43 -4.85 2.20 9.70
CA LEU A 43 -3.73 2.28 10.64
C LEU A 43 -3.63 0.95 11.39
N TYR A 44 -2.52 0.25 11.21
CA TYR A 44 -2.26 -0.99 11.95
C TYR A 44 -0.97 -0.83 12.76
N GLY A 45 -1.11 -0.80 14.09
CA GLY A 45 0.00 -0.44 14.97
C GLY A 45 0.49 0.98 14.69
N SER A 46 1.76 1.12 14.33
CA SER A 46 2.40 2.38 13.92
C SER A 46 2.34 2.67 12.41
N THR A 47 1.82 1.74 11.62
CA THR A 47 1.96 1.77 10.16
C THR A 47 0.67 2.19 9.48
N LEU A 48 0.72 3.30 8.74
CA LEU A 48 -0.34 3.71 7.84
C LEU A 48 -0.21 2.93 6.52
N VAL A 49 -1.28 2.27 6.10
CA VAL A 49 -1.35 1.56 4.81
C VAL A 49 -2.44 2.15 3.95
N GLU A 50 -2.05 2.60 2.77
CA GLU A 50 -2.93 3.04 1.70
C GLU A 50 -3.32 1.82 0.86
N ILE A 51 -4.62 1.66 0.60
CA ILE A 51 -5.19 0.55 -0.14
C ILE A 51 -5.95 1.13 -1.33
N GLU A 52 -5.40 0.95 -2.52
CA GLU A 52 -5.93 1.50 -3.76
C GLU A 52 -6.53 0.40 -4.62
N VAL A 53 -7.70 0.66 -5.21
CA VAL A 53 -8.30 -0.21 -6.23
C VAL A 53 -8.10 0.41 -7.60
N LEU A 54 -7.20 -0.17 -8.38
CA LEU A 54 -6.69 0.40 -9.62
C LEU A 54 -7.23 -0.39 -10.82
N PRO A 55 -7.54 0.28 -11.94
CA PRO A 55 -7.74 -0.42 -13.20
C PRO A 55 -6.40 -1.02 -13.65
N TRP A 56 -6.43 -2.25 -14.16
CA TRP A 56 -5.29 -2.81 -14.88
C TRP A 56 -5.62 -2.68 -16.36
N GLU A 57 -4.98 -1.75 -17.06
CA GLU A 57 -5.27 -1.47 -18.48
C GLU A 57 -4.41 -2.28 -19.43
N VAL A 58 -3.15 -2.57 -19.04
CA VAL A 58 -2.19 -3.31 -19.85
C VAL A 58 -1.98 -4.71 -19.27
N HIS A 59 -2.82 -5.66 -19.70
CA HIS A 59 -2.83 -7.04 -19.21
C HIS A 59 -2.91 -8.06 -20.35
N PRO A 60 -2.51 -9.34 -20.12
CA PRO A 60 -2.45 -10.35 -21.18
C PRO A 60 -3.81 -10.84 -21.69
N TRP A 61 -4.93 -10.52 -21.03
CA TRP A 61 -6.26 -11.01 -21.42
C TRP A 61 -7.02 -10.00 -22.30
N GLU A 62 -7.08 -10.21 -23.61
CA GLU A 62 -7.63 -9.23 -24.58
C GLU A 62 -9.08 -8.76 -24.38
N LYS A 63 -9.91 -9.48 -23.60
CA LYS A 63 -11.37 -9.22 -23.50
C LYS A 63 -11.89 -9.07 -22.07
N ALA A 64 -11.02 -9.02 -21.08
CA ALA A 64 -11.43 -8.94 -19.67
C ALA A 64 -10.96 -7.60 -19.11
N ASP A 65 -11.88 -6.76 -18.66
CA ASP A 65 -11.51 -5.67 -17.76
C ASP A 65 -10.91 -6.28 -16.50
N LEU A 66 -9.78 -5.76 -16.03
CA LEU A 66 -9.15 -6.20 -14.80
C LEU A 66 -8.90 -5.04 -13.87
N ALA A 67 -8.82 -5.36 -12.59
CA ALA A 67 -8.45 -4.43 -11.54
C ALA A 67 -7.44 -5.10 -10.63
N THR A 68 -6.63 -4.30 -9.95
CA THR A 68 -5.75 -4.74 -8.88
C THR A 68 -6.11 -4.02 -7.61
N VAL A 69 -5.78 -4.66 -6.49
CA VAL A 69 -5.77 -4.00 -5.18
C VAL A 69 -4.33 -3.86 -4.77
N ARG A 70 -3.87 -2.63 -4.56
CA ARG A 70 -2.50 -2.33 -4.12
C ARG A 70 -2.53 -1.84 -2.69
N ALA A 71 -1.74 -2.48 -1.82
CA ALA A 71 -1.43 -1.96 -0.50
C ALA A 71 -0.06 -1.29 -0.55
N THR A 72 0.06 -0.09 0.00
CA THR A 72 1.29 0.71 0.01
C THR A 72 1.49 1.31 1.39
N SER A 73 2.71 1.33 1.89
CA SER A 73 3.06 2.07 3.10
C SER A 73 4.35 2.86 2.91
N CYS A 74 4.39 4.04 3.51
CA CYS A 74 5.61 4.83 3.60
C CYS A 74 6.50 4.27 4.71
N VAL A 75 7.71 3.88 4.34
CA VAL A 75 8.71 3.29 5.22
C VAL A 75 9.55 4.38 5.85
N THR A 76 10.13 5.27 5.03
CA THR A 76 10.91 6.41 5.52
C THR A 76 10.73 7.66 4.67
N VAL A 77 10.86 8.80 5.34
CA VAL A 77 10.79 10.12 4.72
C VAL A 77 12.11 10.87 4.94
N GLY A 78 12.66 11.42 3.86
CA GLY A 78 13.89 12.21 3.91
C GLY A 78 15.16 11.37 4.11
N SER A 79 15.14 10.08 3.75
CA SER A 79 16.36 9.27 3.67
C SER A 79 17.28 9.80 2.56
N ASN A 80 18.59 9.61 2.74
CA ASN A 80 19.56 10.00 1.73
C ASN A 80 19.48 9.06 0.53
N ILE A 81 18.95 9.55 -0.60
CA ILE A 81 18.84 8.75 -1.82
C ILE A 81 20.18 8.74 -2.55
N ASP A 82 21.03 7.78 -2.21
CA ASP A 82 22.29 7.53 -2.86
C ASP A 82 22.38 6.13 -3.47
N HIS A 83 23.52 5.83 -4.10
CA HIS A 83 23.77 4.53 -4.72
C HIS A 83 23.72 3.37 -3.72
N GLU A 84 24.02 3.60 -2.44
CA GLU A 84 24.03 2.56 -1.42
C GLU A 84 22.59 2.20 -1.04
N LEU A 85 21.73 3.19 -0.77
CA LEU A 85 20.31 2.96 -0.50
C LEU A 85 19.65 2.29 -1.70
N MET A 86 19.83 2.80 -2.92
CA MET A 86 19.22 2.20 -4.10
C MET A 86 19.68 0.74 -4.32
N HIS A 87 20.97 0.45 -4.14
CA HIS A 87 21.48 -0.91 -4.25
C HIS A 87 20.91 -1.83 -3.15
N PHE A 88 20.77 -1.31 -1.92
CA PHE A 88 20.16 -2.01 -0.81
C PHE A 88 18.70 -2.37 -1.11
N LEU A 89 17.87 -1.40 -1.51
CA LEU A 89 16.45 -1.62 -1.82
C LEU A 89 16.27 -2.65 -2.94
N LEU A 90 17.05 -2.56 -4.02
CA LEU A 90 16.99 -3.53 -5.12
C LEU A 90 17.44 -4.94 -4.69
N THR A 91 18.41 -5.03 -3.78
CA THR A 91 18.89 -6.32 -3.25
C THR A 91 17.87 -6.95 -2.32
N GLU A 92 17.22 -6.16 -1.47
CA GLU A 92 16.15 -6.65 -0.61
C GLU A 92 14.91 -7.04 -1.42
N ASN A 93 14.56 -6.29 -2.47
CA ASN A 93 13.48 -6.66 -3.40
C ASN A 93 13.68 -8.06 -4.01
N ARG A 94 14.93 -8.47 -4.27
CA ARG A 94 15.23 -9.83 -4.75
C ARG A 94 14.93 -10.93 -3.72
N ARG A 95 14.95 -10.59 -2.42
CA ARG A 95 14.71 -11.51 -1.31
C ARG A 95 13.25 -11.55 -0.88
N MET A 96 12.49 -10.50 -1.20
CA MET A 96 11.07 -10.42 -0.90
C MET A 96 10.30 -11.53 -1.63
N ARG A 97 9.37 -12.15 -0.90
CA ARG A 97 8.41 -13.11 -1.45
C ARG A 97 7.16 -12.41 -1.98
N PHE A 98 6.92 -11.23 -1.44
CA PHE A 98 5.70 -10.44 -1.54
C PHE A 98 6.10 -8.98 -1.53
N GLY A 99 5.55 -8.19 -2.46
CA GLY A 99 5.83 -6.76 -2.57
C GLY A 99 7.27 -6.38 -2.95
N ALA A 100 7.49 -5.06 -3.04
CA ALA A 100 8.77 -4.45 -3.35
C ALA A 100 8.88 -3.03 -2.79
N PHE A 101 10.11 -2.62 -2.44
CA PHE A 101 10.46 -1.25 -2.17
C PHE A 101 10.43 -0.39 -3.43
N GLN A 102 9.97 0.84 -3.26
CA GLN A 102 9.78 1.86 -4.30
C GLN A 102 10.25 3.22 -3.79
N LEU A 103 10.50 4.14 -4.72
CA LEU A 103 10.69 5.55 -4.43
C LEU A 103 9.55 6.34 -5.08
N ASP A 104 8.93 7.24 -4.32
CA ASP A 104 7.95 8.18 -4.87
C ASP A 104 8.61 9.44 -5.45
N GLU A 105 7.79 10.34 -6.00
CA GLU A 105 8.25 11.61 -6.58
C GLU A 105 8.92 12.54 -5.54
N ALA A 106 8.60 12.34 -4.26
CA ALA A 106 9.17 13.08 -3.13
C ALA A 106 10.39 12.37 -2.52
N ASN A 107 10.94 11.34 -3.16
CA ASN A 107 12.06 10.54 -2.68
C ASN A 107 11.81 9.85 -1.33
N GLN A 108 10.56 9.51 -1.03
CA GLN A 108 10.19 8.69 0.11
C GLN A 108 10.37 7.22 -0.25
N VAL A 109 10.86 6.43 0.70
CA VAL A 109 10.93 4.98 0.52
C VAL A 109 9.56 4.41 0.86
N LEU A 110 8.92 3.79 -0.12
CA LEU A 110 7.65 3.09 0.03
C LEU A 110 7.88 1.59 -0.07
N PHE A 111 6.94 0.81 0.48
CA PHE A 111 6.83 -0.61 0.22
C PHE A 111 5.40 -0.91 -0.22
N SER A 112 5.24 -1.62 -1.34
CA SER A 112 3.90 -1.97 -1.82
C SER A 112 3.82 -3.38 -2.38
N GLU A 113 2.61 -3.91 -2.33
CA GLU A 113 2.23 -5.21 -2.87
C GLU A 113 0.87 -5.09 -3.58
N SER A 114 0.62 -5.93 -4.58
CA SER A 114 -0.65 -5.95 -5.29
C SER A 114 -1.19 -7.35 -5.49
N VAL A 115 -2.51 -7.48 -5.41
CA VAL A 115 -3.26 -8.70 -5.71
C VAL A 115 -4.27 -8.45 -6.82
N LEU A 116 -4.70 -9.53 -7.48
CA LEU A 116 -5.70 -9.44 -8.54
C LEU A 116 -7.09 -9.19 -7.93
N GLY A 117 -7.77 -8.17 -8.45
CA GLY A 117 -9.15 -7.84 -8.10
C GLY A 117 -10.18 -8.66 -8.89
N GLY A 118 -11.44 -8.29 -8.71
CA GLY A 118 -12.58 -8.81 -9.46
C GLY A 118 -13.34 -9.93 -8.75
N GLU A 119 -14.14 -10.65 -9.55
CA GLU A 119 -15.09 -11.65 -9.05
C GLU A 119 -14.39 -12.76 -8.24
N ASN A 120 -13.26 -13.25 -8.73
CA ASN A 120 -12.50 -14.34 -8.13
C ASN A 120 -11.44 -13.89 -7.12
N MET A 121 -11.41 -12.59 -6.75
CA MET A 121 -10.48 -12.10 -5.73
C MET A 121 -10.68 -12.86 -4.41
N ASP A 122 -9.58 -13.41 -3.91
CA ASP A 122 -9.52 -14.17 -2.67
C ASP A 122 -9.24 -13.24 -1.47
N LEU A 123 -10.01 -13.44 -0.39
CA LEU A 123 -9.91 -12.59 0.80
C LEU A 123 -8.66 -12.88 1.64
N MET A 124 -8.15 -14.11 1.59
CA MET A 124 -6.89 -14.45 2.26
C MET A 124 -5.73 -13.77 1.54
N GLU A 125 -5.72 -13.76 0.20
CA GLU A 125 -4.71 -13.02 -0.58
C GLU A 125 -4.73 -11.52 -0.27
N LEU A 126 -5.91 -10.90 -0.21
CA LEU A 126 -6.05 -9.48 0.17
C LEU A 126 -5.52 -9.21 1.59
N GLN A 127 -5.91 -10.05 2.56
CA GLN A 127 -5.44 -9.91 3.93
C GLN A 127 -3.92 -10.09 4.03
N THR A 128 -3.37 -11.09 3.35
CA THR A 128 -1.93 -11.36 3.33
C THR A 128 -1.17 -10.21 2.69
N CYS A 129 -1.68 -9.63 1.59
CA CYS A 129 -1.10 -8.44 0.96
C CYS A 129 -1.01 -7.26 1.93
N ILE A 130 -2.13 -6.91 2.59
CA ILE A 130 -2.18 -5.80 3.55
C ILE A 130 -1.22 -6.06 4.73
N LEU A 131 -1.29 -7.24 5.36
CA LEU A 131 -0.48 -7.54 6.53
C LEU A 131 1.02 -7.69 6.21
N SER A 132 1.35 -8.11 4.99
CA SER A 132 2.74 -8.19 4.54
C SER A 132 3.33 -6.79 4.38
N VAL A 133 2.58 -5.85 3.79
CA VAL A 133 2.99 -4.44 3.70
C VAL A 133 3.17 -3.81 5.07
N VAL A 134 2.21 -4.00 5.99
CA VAL A 134 2.32 -3.55 7.38
C VAL A 134 3.62 -4.05 8.03
N THR A 135 3.82 -5.37 7.98
CA THR A 135 4.93 -6.03 8.68
C THR A 135 6.28 -5.59 8.13
N ILE A 136 6.41 -5.50 6.81
CA ILE A 136 7.67 -5.10 6.17
C ILE A 136 7.95 -3.62 6.42
N ALA A 137 6.96 -2.75 6.28
CA ALA A 137 7.17 -1.32 6.52
C ALA A 137 7.60 -1.05 7.97
N ASP A 138 6.94 -1.65 8.97
CA ASP A 138 7.31 -1.53 10.38
C ASP A 138 8.69 -2.15 10.70
N THR A 139 9.07 -3.24 10.02
CA THR A 139 10.38 -3.88 10.25
C THR A 139 11.53 -3.08 9.65
N TYR A 140 11.31 -2.45 8.49
CA TYR A 140 12.37 -1.79 7.73
C TYR A 140 12.49 -0.30 7.99
N ASP A 141 11.50 0.34 8.62
CA ASP A 141 11.56 1.78 8.89
C ASP A 141 12.77 2.16 9.76
N ASP A 142 13.02 1.45 10.84
CA ASP A 142 14.17 1.65 11.72
C ASP A 142 15.47 1.28 11.02
N VAL A 143 15.50 0.19 10.25
CA VAL A 143 16.69 -0.27 9.51
C VAL A 143 17.13 0.79 8.49
N ILE A 144 16.18 1.30 7.71
CA ILE A 144 16.46 2.28 6.67
C ILE A 144 16.79 3.63 7.30
N ALA A 145 16.05 4.07 8.32
CA ALA A 145 16.30 5.33 9.01
C ALA A 145 17.68 5.36 9.68
N GLN A 146 18.09 4.26 10.34
CA GLN A 146 19.39 4.18 11.01
C GLN A 146 20.55 4.15 10.03
N ARG A 147 20.41 3.44 8.91
CA ARG A 147 21.52 3.26 7.95
C ARG A 147 21.63 4.39 6.93
N PHE A 148 20.51 4.92 6.47
CA PHE A 148 20.45 5.88 5.36
C PHE A 148 19.88 7.24 5.78
N GLY A 149 19.62 7.44 7.07
CA GLY A 149 19.00 8.64 7.60
C GLY A 149 17.51 8.74 7.26
N GLY A 150 16.93 9.90 7.56
CA GLY A 150 15.50 10.14 7.45
C GLY A 150 14.75 9.83 8.75
N ARG A 151 13.42 9.83 8.67
CA ARG A 151 12.53 9.58 9.80
C ARG A 151 11.46 8.57 9.40
N ARG A 152 10.93 7.85 10.38
CA ARG A 152 9.79 6.95 10.18
C ARG A 152 8.56 7.77 9.76
N ALA A 153 7.67 7.17 8.99
CA ALA A 153 6.46 7.86 8.54
C ALA A 153 5.60 8.35 9.72
N ILE A 154 5.52 7.57 10.81
CA ILE A 154 4.75 7.93 12.00
C ILE A 154 5.30 9.17 12.73
N ASP A 155 6.63 9.33 12.79
CA ASP A 155 7.26 10.49 13.44
C ASP A 155 6.88 11.79 12.72
N ARG A 156 6.83 11.75 11.38
CA ARG A 156 6.39 12.89 10.58
C ARG A 156 4.90 13.19 10.75
N LEU A 157 4.06 12.15 10.84
CA LEU A 157 2.62 12.33 11.04
C LEU A 157 2.32 12.99 12.39
N ALA A 158 3.04 12.58 13.45
CA ALA A 158 2.91 13.19 14.77
C ALA A 158 3.26 14.69 14.76
N ASP A 159 4.34 15.08 14.07
CA ASP A 159 4.72 16.49 13.93
C ASP A 159 3.66 17.33 13.22
N ALA A 160 3.03 16.78 12.16
CA ALA A 160 2.01 17.49 11.38
C ALA A 160 0.69 17.70 12.16
N ILE A 161 0.41 16.89 13.17
CA ILE A 161 -0.76 17.04 14.05
C ILE A 161 -0.46 18.01 15.20
N ALA A 162 0.81 18.18 15.57
CA ALA A 162 1.26 19.07 16.65
C ALA A 162 1.50 20.54 16.21
N SER A 163 1.53 20.80 14.90
CA SER A 163 1.70 22.14 14.29
C SER A 163 0.38 22.78 13.90
#